data_AF-A0A7R9BAH2-F1
#
_entry.id   AF-A0A7R9BAH2-F1
#
_cell.length_a   1.000
_cell.length_b   1.000
_cell.length_c   1.000
_cell.angle_alpha   90.00
_cell.angle_beta   90.00
_cell.angle_gamma   90.00
#
_symmetry.space_group_name_H-M   'P 1'
#
loop_
_entity.id
_entity.type
_entity.pdbx_description
1 polymer ?
#
loop_
_entity_poly.entity_id
_entity_poly.type
_entity_poly.pdbx_seq_one_letter_code
_entity_poly.pdbx_strand_id
1 'polypeptide(L)' 'VLCCPNVAWERSSHGHVPYGAIEAGRTSSGEPLFIGRVLHNGTLTPGKIHPSHRMCYIPFGGKEIPFDSYEVLVSK' A
#
# COMPACT_ATOMS: atom_id res chain seq x y z
N VAL A 1 -14.68 4.57 4.19
CA VAL A 1 -13.84 4.90 5.35
C VAL A 1 -13.47 3.60 6.03
N LEU A 2 -12.18 3.36 6.34
CA LEU A 2 -11.75 2.20 7.11
C LEU A 2 -11.84 2.54 8.60
N CYS A 3 -12.54 1.71 9.39
CA CYS A 3 -12.82 1.97 10.80
C CYS A 3 -12.30 0.83 11.71
N CYS A 4 -11.19 0.18 11.32
CA CYS A 4 -10.62 -0.92 12.10
C CYS A 4 -9.82 -0.38 13.30
N PRO A 5 -10.14 -0.77 14.55
CA PRO A 5 -9.54 -0.18 15.76
C PRO A 5 -8.09 -0.63 16.03
N ASN A 6 -7.64 -1.75 15.45
CA ASN A 6 -6.33 -2.35 15.74
C ASN A 6 -5.45 -2.41 14.49
N VAL A 7 -5.11 -1.25 13.93
CA VAL A 7 -4.23 -1.17 12.76
C VAL A 7 -2.93 -0.41 13.05
N ALA A 8 -1.87 -0.79 12.36
CA ALA A 8 -0.56 -0.14 12.43
C ALA A 8 0.04 0.00 11.02
N TRP A 9 1.03 0.89 10.89
CA TRP A 9 1.81 1.07 9.67
C TRP A 9 3.19 0.46 9.87
N GLU A 10 3.57 -0.45 8.97
CA GLU A 10 4.86 -1.14 9.02
C GLU A 10 5.67 -0.83 7.76
N ARG A 11 6.93 -0.42 7.92
CA ARG A 11 7.82 -0.12 6.80
C ARG A 11 8.13 -1.39 6.02
N SER A 12 8.01 -1.31 4.70
CA SER A 12 8.33 -2.39 3.78
C SER A 12 8.85 -1.85 2.46
N SER A 13 9.31 -2.72 1.58
CA SER A 13 9.78 -2.34 0.25
C SER A 13 9.80 -3.52 -0.73
N HIS A 14 10.02 -3.24 -2.01
CA HIS A 14 10.29 -4.22 -3.07
C HIS A 14 9.21 -5.32 -3.22
N GLY A 15 7.96 -4.98 -2.93
CA GLY A 15 6.82 -5.91 -3.01
C GLY A 15 6.63 -6.77 -1.76
N HIS A 16 7.47 -6.61 -0.73
CA HIS A 16 7.30 -7.33 0.53
C HIS A 16 6.03 -6.86 1.24
N VAL A 17 5.20 -7.83 1.64
CA VAL A 17 3.94 -7.61 2.35
C VAL A 17 4.05 -8.33 3.71
N PRO A 18 4.09 -7.59 4.83
CA PRO A 18 4.20 -8.19 6.16
C PRO A 18 2.95 -8.98 6.55
N TYR A 19 3.09 -9.86 7.55
CA TYR A 19 1.97 -10.59 8.10
C TYR A 19 0.91 -9.63 8.67
N GLY A 20 -0.37 -9.97 8.49
CA GLY A 20 -1.48 -9.14 8.93
C GLY A 20 -1.78 -7.94 8.02
N ALA A 21 -1.08 -7.80 6.88
CA ALA A 21 -1.42 -6.77 5.89
C ALA A 21 -2.88 -6.89 5.42
N ILE A 22 -3.55 -5.74 5.37
CA ILE A 22 -4.97 -5.68 5.01
C ILE A 22 -5.10 -5.67 3.49
N GLU A 23 -5.69 -6.73 2.94
CA GLU A 23 -6.09 -6.80 1.54
C GLU A 23 -7.21 -5.78 1.28
N ALA A 24 -7.01 -4.89 0.30
CA ALA A 24 -7.97 -3.84 -0.06
C ALA A 24 -8.61 -4.03 -1.43
N GLY A 25 -8.22 -5.07 -2.15
CA GLY A 25 -8.79 -5.40 -3.44
C GLY A 25 -7.96 -6.46 -4.14
N ARG A 26 -8.36 -6.75 -5.38
CA ARG A 26 -7.69 -7.71 -6.25
C ARG A 26 -7.58 -7.15 -7.66
N THR A 27 -6.55 -7.58 -8.38
CA THR A 27 -6.44 -7.36 -9.82
C THR A 27 -7.49 -8.18 -10.58
N SER A 28 -7.63 -7.95 -11.88
CA SER A 28 -8.48 -8.77 -12.76
C SER A 28 -8.02 -10.23 -12.84
N SER A 29 -6.74 -10.51 -12.58
CA SER A 29 -6.19 -11.86 -12.49
C SER A 29 -6.31 -12.48 -11.09
N GLY A 30 -6.88 -11.75 -10.12
CA GLY A 30 -7.10 -12.22 -8.75
C GLY A 30 -5.94 -12.00 -7.78
N GLU A 31 -4.85 -11.34 -8.22
CA GLU A 31 -3.72 -11.00 -7.36
C GLU A 31 -4.17 -10.01 -6.27
N PRO A 32 -3.87 -10.27 -4.98
CA PRO A 32 -4.25 -9.38 -3.90
C PRO A 32 -3.46 -8.06 -3.94
N LEU A 33 -4.17 -6.97 -3.67
CA LEU A 33 -3.62 -5.63 -3.50
C LEU A 33 -3.76 -5.20 -2.04
N PHE A 34 -2.76 -4.49 -1.54
CA PHE A 34 -2.70 -4.07 -0.14
C PHE A 34 -2.68 -2.55 -0.01
N ILE A 35 -2.99 -2.07 1.19
CA ILE A 35 -2.99 -0.63 1.49
C ILE A 35 -1.56 -0.22 1.82
N GLY A 36 -1.01 0.68 1.02
CA GLY A 36 0.25 1.33 1.28
C GLY A 36 0.10 2.82 1.57
N ARG A 37 1.14 3.43 2.11
CA ARG A 37 1.33 4.89 2.06
C ARG A 37 2.80 5.23 1.85
N VAL A 38 3.04 6.40 1.26
CA VAL A 38 4.39 6.93 1.00
C VAL A 38 4.45 8.40 1.39
N LEU A 39 5.64 8.87 1.77
CA LEU A 39 5.90 10.29 1.94
C LEU A 39 6.17 10.91 0.56
N HIS A 40 5.18 11.61 0.01
CA HIS A 40 5.30 12.31 -1.27
C HIS A 40 5.07 13.80 -1.06
N ASN A 41 6.04 14.64 -1.46
CA ASN A 41 5.99 16.10 -1.33
C ASN A 41 5.61 16.57 0.10
N GLY A 42 6.20 15.95 1.12
CA GLY A 42 5.98 16.30 2.52
C GLY A 42 4.68 15.78 3.14
N THR A 43 3.85 15.07 2.38
CA THR A 43 2.59 14.48 2.87
C THR A 43 2.62 12.96 2.80
N LEU A 44 2.08 12.30 3.81
CA LEU A 44 1.82 10.85 3.77
C LEU A 44 0.59 10.59 2.91
N THR A 45 0.81 10.03 1.72
CA THR A 45 -0.24 9.78 0.74
C THR A 45 -0.54 8.28 0.67
N PRO A 46 -1.80 7.85 0.89
CA PRO A 46 -2.18 6.46 0.76
C PRO A 46 -2.23 6.03 -0.72
N GLY A 47 -2.01 4.74 -0.95
CA GLY A 47 -1.94 4.13 -2.27
C GLY A 47 -2.21 2.62 -2.22
N LYS A 48 -2.01 1.97 -3.37
CA LYS A 48 -2.15 0.51 -3.53
C LYS A 48 -0.77 -0.13 -3.67
N ILE A 49 -0.52 -1.20 -2.95
CA ILE A 49 0.65 -2.05 -3.13
C ILE A 49 0.28 -3.18 -4.09
N HIS A 50 1.10 -3.36 -5.12
CA HIS A 50 0.99 -4.44 -6.08
C HIS A 50 2.24 -5.34 -5.95
N PRO A 51 2.14 -6.47 -5.22
CA PRO A 51 3.30 -7.27 -4.85
C PRO A 51 4.14 -7.73 -6.05
N SER A 52 3.51 -8.23 -7.11
CA SER A 52 4.21 -8.70 -8.31
C SER A 52 4.93 -7.59 -9.08
N HIS A 53 4.41 -6.35 -9.03
CA HIS A 53 5.08 -5.17 -9.60
C HIS A 53 6.17 -4.62 -8.68
N ARG A 54 6.20 -5.06 -7.42
CA ARG A 54 7.14 -4.62 -6.38
C ARG A 54 7.01 -3.14 -6.00
N MET A 55 5.85 -2.55 -6.26
CA MET A 55 5.60 -1.11 -6.10
C MET A 55 4.36 -0.82 -5.26
N CYS A 56 4.41 0.29 -4.53
CA CYS A 56 3.24 1.03 -4.06
C CYS A 56 2.95 2.17 -5.04
N TYR A 57 1.72 2.27 -5.52
CA TYR A 57 1.27 3.34 -6.41
C TYR A 57 0.40 4.33 -5.64
N ILE A 58 0.75 5.62 -5.69
CA ILE A 58 -0.13 6.70 -5.22
C ILE A 58 -0.73 7.48 -6.38
N PRO A 59 -1.98 7.97 -6.23
CA PRO A 59 -2.55 8.92 -7.17
C PRO A 59 -2.00 10.32 -6.90
N PHE A 60 -1.37 10.95 -7.90
CA PHE A 60 -0.94 12.33 -7.82
C PHE A 60 -0.92 12.99 -9.20
N GLY A 61 -1.51 14.19 -9.32
CA GLY A 61 -1.55 14.93 -10.60
C GLY A 61 -2.24 14.18 -11.74
N GLY A 62 -3.26 13.37 -11.44
CA GLY A 62 -3.99 12.55 -12.43
C GLY A 62 -3.23 11.31 -12.93
N LYS A 63 -2.10 10.95 -12.29
CA LYS A 63 -1.27 9.79 -12.64
C LYS A 63 -1.09 8.88 -11.43
N GLU A 64 -0.75 7.62 -11.71
CA GLU A 64 -0.23 6.70 -10.70
C GLU A 64 1.30 6.79 -10.67
N ILE A 65 1.85 7.15 -9.51
CA ILE A 65 3.30 7.27 -9.31
C ILE A 65 3.78 6.07 -8.50
N PRO A 66 4.73 5.26 -9.02
CA PRO A 66 5.27 4.09 -8.32
C PRO A 66 6.37 4.47 -7.30
N PHE A 67 6.39 3.74 -6.18
CA PHE A 67 7.42 3.80 -5.15
C PHE A 67 7.78 2.39 -4.69
N ASP A 68 9.07 2.08 -4.60
CA ASP A 68 9.55 0.77 -4.14
C ASP A 68 9.63 0.66 -2.60
N SER A 69 9.58 1.79 -1.90
CA SER A 69 9.68 1.89 -0.44
C SER A 69 8.43 2.58 0.12
N TYR A 70 7.80 1.96 1.11
CA TYR A 70 6.47 2.37 1.59
C TYR A 70 6.20 1.85 3.00
N GLU A 71 5.08 2.26 3.58
CA GLU A 71 4.51 1.62 4.77
C GLU A 71 3.25 0.84 4.37
N VAL A 72 3.05 -0.34 4.94
CA VAL A 72 1.90 -1.22 4.73
C VAL A 72 0.95 -1.10 5.92
N LEU A 73 -0.35 -1.01 5.67
CA LEU A 73 -1.35 -1.07 6.73
C LEU A 73 -1.57 -2.52 7.15
N VAL A 74 -1.28 -2.83 8.42
CA VAL A 74 -1.42 -4.15 9.02
C VAL A 74 -2.45 -4.13 10.14
N SER A 75 -3.19 -5.23 10.30
CA SER A 75 -4.00 -5.50 11.49
C SER A 75 -3.14 -6.17 12.56
N LYS A 76 -3.32 -5.76 13.81
CA LYS A 76 -2.73 -6.41 14.99
C LYS A 76 -3.78 -7.23 15.75
#